data_AF-A0A7S0T6G9-F1
#
_entry.id   AF-A0A7S0T6G9-F1
#
_cell.length_a   1.000
_cell.length_b   1.000
_cell.length_c   1.000
_cell.angle_alpha   90.00
_cell.angle_beta   90.00
_cell.angle_gamma   90.00
#
_symmetry.space_group_name_H-M   'P 1'
#
loop_
_entity.id
_entity.type
_entity.pdbx_description
1 polymer ?
#
loop_
_entity_poly.entity_id
_entity_poly.type
_entity_poly.pdbx_seq_one_letter_code
_entity_poly.pdbx_strand_id
1 'polypeptide(L)'
;QQRRDSHTRNKHRLTARQLRAVTETKEHLHQIPSHTSYFFSAHLPKRLSHSRPPRVHIIGRYTHMGDEAAAAGTCSGGGDDAAKMEAKRHHMMDRLSAIDGVRRAEADARRAEADAAADPRENVRVFLSMFEKDRARIDAAVADERTAHNGGLGVNDLKEVLETLQAEVLQLERRVAEASYFLPPYDSRASTATVEVLKSAVAARVAQLLPRKKFSFSKKKRIVPAADDLAAASTTAEEEDVGTGTGV
;
A
#
# COMPACT_ATOMS: atom_id res chain seq x y z
N GLN A 1 -39.64 -23.13 36.66
CA GLN A 1 -39.78 -21.66 36.70
C GLN A 1 -38.48 -20.92 37.07
N GLN A 2 -37.70 -21.35 38.06
CA GLN A 2 -36.49 -20.63 38.54
C GLN A 2 -35.29 -20.51 37.58
N ARG A 3 -35.26 -21.20 36.43
CA ARG A 3 -34.13 -21.16 35.48
C ARG A 3 -34.23 -20.08 34.38
N ARG A 4 -35.39 -19.41 34.23
CA ARG A 4 -35.56 -18.38 33.19
C ARG A 4 -35.16 -16.97 33.65
N ASP A 5 -35.04 -16.74 34.96
CA ASP A 5 -34.81 -15.39 35.52
C ASP A 5 -33.32 -14.98 35.57
N SER A 6 -32.40 -15.93 35.44
CA SER A 6 -30.95 -15.64 35.50
C SER A 6 -30.38 -15.07 34.21
N HIS A 7 -31.08 -15.22 33.08
CA HIS A 7 -30.56 -14.83 31.77
C HIS A 7 -30.79 -13.35 31.43
N THR A 8 -31.78 -12.70 32.04
CA THR A 8 -32.10 -11.28 31.81
C THR A 8 -31.25 -10.34 32.68
N ARG A 9 -30.82 -10.77 33.87
CA ARG A 9 -29.92 -9.98 34.73
C ARG A 9 -28.51 -9.79 34.15
N ASN A 10 -28.03 -10.72 33.34
CA ASN A 10 -26.67 -10.63 32.79
C ASN A 10 -26.57 -9.63 31.62
N LYS A 11 -27.68 -9.37 30.91
CA LYS A 11 -27.73 -8.43 29.78
C LYS A 11 -27.61 -6.96 30.22
N HIS A 12 -28.10 -6.60 31.40
CA HIS A 12 -28.02 -5.22 31.91
C HIS A 12 -26.65 -4.85 32.51
N ARG A 13 -25.77 -5.82 32.79
CA ARG A 13 -24.42 -5.53 33.32
C ARG A 13 -23.39 -5.22 32.23
N LEU A 14 -23.59 -5.67 30.99
CA LEU A 14 -22.65 -5.38 29.91
C LEU A 14 -22.76 -3.94 29.37
N THR A 15 -23.95 -3.34 29.41
CA THR A 15 -24.15 -1.99 28.85
C THR A 15 -23.56 -0.87 29.73
N ALA A 16 -23.44 -1.08 31.04
CA ALA A 16 -22.89 -0.08 31.96
C ALA A 16 -21.35 0.03 31.90
N ARG A 17 -20.64 -1.03 31.45
CA ARG A 17 -19.17 -1.02 31.37
C ARG A 17 -18.67 -0.38 30.07
N GLN A 18 -19.47 -0.43 29.00
CA GLN A 18 -19.11 0.16 27.69
C GLN A 18 -19.32 1.69 27.63
N LEU A 19 -20.14 2.27 28.51
CA LEU A 19 -20.39 3.72 28.53
C LEU A 19 -19.34 4.56 29.28
N ARG A 20 -18.34 3.95 29.93
CA ARG A 20 -17.25 4.70 30.61
C ARG A 20 -15.99 4.91 29.78
N ALA A 21 -15.89 4.34 28.58
CA ALA A 21 -14.66 4.38 27.78
C ALA A 21 -14.60 5.55 26.76
N VAL A 22 -15.54 6.50 26.81
CA VAL A 22 -15.72 7.52 25.74
C VAL A 22 -15.26 8.93 26.15
N THR A 23 -14.79 9.18 27.37
CA THR A 23 -14.56 10.57 27.86
C THR A 23 -13.13 10.94 28.28
N GLU A 24 -12.10 10.17 27.93
CA GLU A 24 -10.71 10.51 28.32
C GLU A 24 -9.70 10.32 27.17
N THR A 25 -9.74 11.19 26.16
CA THR A 25 -8.55 11.53 25.35
C THR A 25 -8.71 12.94 24.75
N LYS A 26 -8.75 13.95 25.62
CA LYS A 26 -8.53 15.34 25.25
C LYS A 26 -7.62 15.88 26.34
N GLU A 27 -6.56 16.58 25.96
CA GLU A 27 -5.44 17.07 26.80
C GLU A 27 -4.16 16.21 26.66
N HIS A 28 -3.40 16.44 25.58
CA HIS A 28 -1.96 16.73 25.68
C HIS A 28 -1.43 17.17 24.32
N LEU A 29 -1.65 18.46 24.05
CA LEU A 29 -0.88 19.24 23.09
C LEU A 29 0.33 19.81 23.86
N HIS A 30 1.49 19.92 23.19
CA HIS A 30 2.79 20.50 23.62
C HIS A 30 3.86 19.46 23.98
N GLN A 31 4.74 19.17 23.02
CA GLN A 31 6.15 19.57 23.06
C GLN A 31 6.81 19.11 21.74
N ILE A 32 7.17 20.05 20.85
CA ILE A 32 8.03 19.77 19.68
C ILE A 32 9.45 20.17 20.08
N PRO A 33 10.41 19.23 20.20
CA PRO A 33 11.82 19.59 20.18
C PRO A 33 12.28 19.82 18.74
N SER A 34 12.65 21.05 18.46
CA SER A 34 13.49 21.44 17.34
C SER A 34 14.94 20.96 17.56
N HIS A 35 15.69 20.80 16.46
CA HIS A 35 17.12 20.47 16.36
C HIS A 35 17.54 18.99 16.53
N THR A 36 18.05 18.40 15.46
CA THR A 36 19.51 18.34 15.22
C THR A 36 19.83 17.70 13.86
N SER A 37 20.71 18.37 13.14
CA SER A 37 21.39 17.89 11.94
C SER A 37 22.12 16.58 12.21
N TYR A 38 21.83 15.53 11.44
CA TYR A 38 22.72 14.38 11.34
C TYR A 38 23.21 14.16 9.92
N PHE A 39 24.52 14.32 9.83
CA PHE A 39 25.39 14.09 8.71
C PHE A 39 25.16 12.72 8.08
N PHE A 40 25.00 12.75 6.76
CA PHE A 40 25.18 11.62 5.86
C PHE A 40 26.63 11.14 5.98
N SER A 41 26.86 9.94 6.52
CA SER A 41 28.15 9.25 6.39
C SER A 41 27.91 7.83 5.93
N ALA A 42 28.11 7.64 4.63
CA ALA A 42 28.08 6.34 3.98
C ALA A 42 29.27 5.50 4.45
N HIS A 43 28.99 4.44 5.20
CA HIS A 43 29.91 3.32 5.37
C HIS A 43 29.15 2.03 5.04
N LEU A 44 29.31 1.55 3.81
CA LEU A 44 28.95 0.20 3.45
C LEU A 44 29.95 -0.78 4.11
N PRO A 45 29.52 -1.67 5.02
CA PRO A 45 30.35 -2.80 5.37
C PRO A 45 30.41 -3.80 4.21
N LYS A 46 31.64 -4.18 3.92
CA LYS A 46 32.05 -5.13 2.89
C LYS A 46 31.29 -6.45 3.02
N ARG A 47 30.89 -6.96 1.86
CA ARG A 47 30.37 -8.30 1.59
C ARG A 47 31.10 -9.36 2.44
N LEU A 48 30.41 -9.94 3.42
CA LEU A 48 30.82 -11.22 3.97
C LEU A 48 30.49 -12.32 2.96
N SER A 49 31.56 -12.87 2.43
CA SER A 49 31.64 -14.09 1.65
C SER A 49 31.01 -15.28 2.38
N HIS A 50 30.13 -15.98 1.66
CA HIS A 50 30.05 -17.44 1.59
C HIS A 50 30.19 -18.23 2.91
N SER A 51 29.07 -18.53 3.56
CA SER A 51 28.93 -19.80 4.28
C SER A 51 27.93 -20.66 3.52
N ARG A 52 28.45 -21.50 2.62
CA ARG A 52 27.67 -22.56 1.97
C ARG A 52 27.24 -23.56 3.06
N PRO A 53 25.97 -23.97 3.15
CA PRO A 53 25.58 -25.04 4.06
C PRO A 53 26.29 -26.35 3.66
N PRO A 54 26.64 -27.20 4.64
CA PRO A 54 27.31 -28.46 4.37
C PRO A 54 26.44 -29.36 3.49
N ARG A 55 27.07 -29.87 2.44
CA ARG A 55 26.52 -30.76 1.42
C ARG A 55 26.31 -32.14 2.06
N VAL A 56 25.09 -32.42 2.53
CA VAL A 56 24.72 -33.74 3.08
C VAL A 56 24.97 -34.80 2.01
N HIS A 57 26.07 -35.55 2.17
CA HIS A 57 26.31 -36.77 1.40
C HIS A 57 25.43 -37.86 1.99
N ILE A 58 24.28 -38.09 1.36
CA ILE A 58 23.51 -39.32 1.57
C ILE A 58 24.34 -40.43 0.95
N ILE A 59 25.10 -41.14 1.79
CA ILE A 59 25.82 -42.36 1.42
C ILE A 59 24.76 -43.40 1.07
N GLY A 60 24.48 -43.53 -0.22
CA GLY A 60 23.75 -44.66 -0.78
C GLY A 60 24.59 -45.93 -0.61
N ARG A 61 24.34 -46.68 0.45
CA ARG A 61 24.71 -48.10 0.53
C ARG A 61 23.65 -48.91 -0.19
N TYR A 62 23.82 -49.08 -1.50
CA TYR A 62 23.18 -50.18 -2.23
C TYR A 62 24.07 -51.43 -2.07
N THR A 63 23.72 -52.29 -1.12
CA THR A 63 24.16 -53.69 -1.16
C THR A 63 23.29 -54.40 -2.18
N HIS A 64 23.85 -54.59 -3.36
CA HIS A 64 23.44 -55.60 -4.32
C HIS A 64 23.93 -56.96 -3.80
N MET A 65 23.01 -57.83 -3.39
CA MET A 65 23.26 -59.23 -3.09
C MET A 65 22.04 -60.03 -3.56
N GLY A 66 22.30 -61.02 -4.41
CA GLY A 66 21.48 -62.22 -4.53
C GLY A 66 20.31 -62.16 -5.50
N ASP A 67 20.58 -62.47 -6.76
CA ASP A 67 19.71 -63.38 -7.51
C ASP A 67 19.67 -64.71 -6.75
N GLU A 68 18.50 -65.12 -6.25
CA GLU A 68 18.23 -66.53 -6.02
C GLU A 68 16.76 -66.86 -6.25
N ALA A 69 16.59 -68.02 -6.88
CA ALA A 69 15.44 -68.50 -7.60
C ALA A 69 14.14 -68.66 -6.79
N ALA A 70 13.04 -68.41 -7.50
CA ALA A 70 11.84 -69.25 -7.55
C ALA A 70 11.38 -69.92 -6.23
N ALA A 71 10.41 -69.28 -5.59
CA ALA A 71 9.31 -69.99 -4.94
C ALA A 71 8.02 -69.17 -5.13
N ALA A 72 7.21 -69.58 -6.10
CA ALA A 72 5.83 -69.14 -6.24
C ALA A 72 5.01 -69.73 -5.09
N GLY A 73 5.15 -69.14 -3.90
CA GLY A 73 4.22 -69.26 -2.80
C GLY A 73 3.17 -68.18 -2.95
N THR A 74 2.08 -68.46 -3.68
CA THR A 74 0.88 -67.63 -3.62
C THR A 74 0.26 -67.78 -2.23
N CYS A 75 0.76 -67.01 -1.27
CA CYS A 75 0.08 -66.76 0.00
C CYS A 75 -1.12 -65.85 -0.29
N SER A 76 -2.21 -66.49 -0.71
CA SER A 76 -3.53 -65.90 -0.90
C SER A 76 -4.15 -65.53 0.46
N GLY A 77 -3.61 -64.51 1.12
CA GLY A 77 -4.05 -64.07 2.45
C GLY A 77 -3.73 -62.62 2.84
N GLY A 78 -3.41 -61.73 1.88
CA GLY A 78 -2.82 -60.41 2.17
C GLY A 78 -3.67 -59.16 1.89
N GLY A 79 -4.94 -59.29 1.50
CA GLY A 79 -5.78 -58.14 1.14
C GLY A 79 -6.08 -57.21 2.32
N ASP A 80 -6.36 -57.80 3.48
CA ASP A 80 -6.74 -57.05 4.68
C ASP A 80 -5.54 -56.33 5.32
N ASP A 81 -4.34 -56.89 5.21
CA ASP A 81 -3.15 -56.30 5.81
C ASP A 81 -2.60 -55.14 4.96
N ALA A 82 -2.73 -55.23 3.63
CA ALA A 82 -2.45 -54.11 2.74
C ALA A 82 -3.40 -52.92 3.00
N ALA A 83 -4.70 -53.19 3.13
CA ALA A 83 -5.69 -52.16 3.46
C ALA A 83 -5.44 -51.52 4.84
N LYS A 84 -5.07 -52.32 5.85
CA LYS A 84 -4.67 -51.80 7.18
C LYS A 84 -3.41 -50.95 7.12
N MET A 85 -2.41 -51.32 6.31
CA MET A 85 -1.18 -50.53 6.16
C MET A 85 -1.45 -49.19 5.49
N GLU A 86 -2.30 -49.17 4.47
CA GLU A 86 -2.71 -47.94 3.80
C GLU A 86 -3.54 -47.03 4.72
N ALA A 87 -4.46 -47.60 5.51
CA ALA A 87 -5.21 -46.86 6.53
C ALA A 87 -4.28 -46.26 7.61
N LYS A 88 -3.25 -47.01 8.05
CA LYS A 88 -2.23 -46.50 8.98
C LYS A 88 -1.41 -45.37 8.35
N ARG A 89 -1.06 -45.47 7.06
CA ARG A 89 -0.36 -44.42 6.31
C ARG A 89 -1.19 -43.14 6.27
N HIS A 90 -2.46 -43.24 5.90
CA HIS A 90 -3.39 -42.11 5.91
C HIS A 90 -3.53 -41.50 7.29
N HIS A 91 -3.76 -42.32 8.32
CA HIS A 91 -3.85 -41.85 9.70
C HIS A 91 -2.58 -41.13 10.16
N MET A 92 -1.40 -41.63 9.77
CA MET A 92 -0.13 -40.98 10.06
C MET A 92 -0.02 -39.62 9.35
N MET A 93 -0.41 -39.52 8.08
CA MET A 93 -0.40 -38.26 7.32
C MET A 93 -1.38 -37.24 7.91
N ASP A 94 -2.57 -37.68 8.32
CA ASP A 94 -3.56 -36.83 8.97
C ASP A 94 -3.03 -36.31 10.31
N ARG A 95 -2.40 -37.18 11.11
CA ARG A 95 -1.79 -36.77 12.38
C ARG A 95 -0.65 -35.78 12.18
N LEU A 96 0.21 -36.00 11.18
CA LEU A 96 1.31 -35.07 10.86
C LEU A 96 0.77 -33.73 10.38
N SER A 97 -0.21 -33.72 9.48
CA SER A 97 -0.82 -32.48 9.00
C SER A 97 -1.55 -31.72 10.11
N ALA A 98 -2.19 -32.42 11.06
CA ALA A 98 -2.80 -31.82 12.24
C ALA A 98 -1.73 -31.17 13.16
N ILE A 99 -0.61 -31.86 13.39
CA ILE A 99 0.50 -31.31 14.20
C ILE A 99 1.10 -30.06 13.53
N ASP A 100 1.34 -30.11 12.22
CA ASP A 100 1.88 -28.98 11.47
C ASP A 100 0.89 -27.81 11.41
N GLY A 101 -0.41 -28.11 11.30
CA GLY A 101 -1.49 -27.12 11.40
C GLY A 101 -1.49 -26.40 12.76
N VAL A 102 -1.35 -27.14 13.87
CA VAL A 102 -1.26 -26.55 15.21
C VAL A 102 -0.02 -25.67 15.35
N ARG A 103 1.15 -26.15 14.92
CA ARG A 103 2.40 -25.38 14.99
C ARG A 103 2.32 -24.08 14.19
N ARG A 104 1.71 -24.15 13.01
CA ARG A 104 1.52 -22.98 12.15
C ARG A 104 0.54 -21.98 12.78
N ALA A 105 -0.59 -22.46 13.28
CA ALA A 105 -1.57 -21.62 13.95
C ALA A 105 -0.98 -20.93 15.19
N GLU A 106 -0.14 -21.62 15.97
CA GLU A 106 0.54 -21.05 17.13
C GLU A 106 1.58 -20.00 16.72
N ALA A 107 2.37 -20.27 15.68
CA ALA A 107 3.31 -19.29 15.13
C ALA A 107 2.60 -18.04 14.60
N ASP A 108 1.48 -18.23 13.90
CA ASP A 108 0.65 -17.14 13.38
C ASP A 108 0.00 -16.34 14.52
N ALA A 109 -0.44 -17.00 15.60
CA ALA A 109 -0.97 -16.33 16.79
C ALA A 109 0.09 -15.45 17.48
N ARG A 110 1.28 -15.99 17.73
CA ARG A 110 2.40 -15.22 18.32
C ARG A 110 2.79 -14.03 17.43
N ARG A 111 2.75 -14.22 16.10
CA ARG A 111 3.01 -13.15 15.16
C ARG A 111 1.93 -12.07 15.22
N ALA A 112 0.66 -12.46 15.27
CA ALA A 112 -0.46 -11.52 15.37
C ALA A 112 -0.41 -10.71 16.68
N GLU A 113 -0.02 -11.33 17.79
CA GLU A 113 0.19 -10.65 19.08
C GLU A 113 1.32 -9.61 19.00
N ALA A 114 2.45 -9.98 18.39
CA ALA A 114 3.56 -9.04 18.16
C ALA A 114 3.15 -7.90 17.21
N ASP A 115 2.42 -8.22 16.15
CA ASP A 115 1.90 -7.26 15.17
C ASP A 115 0.88 -6.29 15.81
N ALA A 116 0.09 -6.75 16.79
CA ALA A 116 -0.89 -5.94 17.52
C ALA A 116 -0.26 -5.04 18.60
N ALA A 117 0.88 -5.44 19.16
CA ALA A 117 1.62 -4.67 20.16
C ALA A 117 2.55 -3.61 19.53
N ALA A 118 2.92 -3.77 18.27
CA ALA A 118 3.73 -2.80 17.53
C ALA A 118 2.95 -1.51 17.22
N ASP A 119 3.64 -0.37 17.15
CA ASP A 119 3.03 0.84 16.59
C ASP A 119 2.58 0.52 15.15
N PRO A 120 1.32 0.84 14.76
CA PRO A 120 0.85 0.66 13.40
C PRO A 120 1.77 1.24 12.31
N ARG A 121 2.61 2.22 12.66
CA ARG A 121 3.64 2.82 11.79
C ARG A 121 4.85 1.91 11.56
N GLU A 122 5.21 1.12 12.57
CA GLU A 122 6.34 0.18 12.51
C GLU A 122 5.95 -1.11 11.78
N ASN A 123 4.65 -1.45 11.76
CA ASN A 123 4.17 -2.62 11.05
C ASN A 123 4.01 -2.37 9.55
N VAL A 124 5.04 -2.76 8.78
CA VAL A 124 5.08 -2.64 7.31
C VAL A 124 3.82 -3.21 6.64
N ARG A 125 3.28 -4.33 7.12
CA ARG A 125 2.09 -4.97 6.51
C ARG A 125 0.84 -4.13 6.72
N VAL A 126 0.66 -3.62 7.93
CA VAL A 126 -0.46 -2.74 8.26
C VAL A 126 -0.38 -1.47 7.42
N PHE A 127 0.80 -0.84 7.34
CA PHE A 127 1.04 0.32 6.49
C PHE A 127 0.67 0.03 5.03
N LEU A 128 1.22 -1.02 4.41
CA LEU A 128 0.95 -1.33 3.00
C LEU A 128 -0.52 -1.64 2.75
N SER A 129 -1.20 -2.33 3.68
CA SER A 129 -2.63 -2.59 3.57
C SER A 129 -3.47 -1.31 3.62
N MET A 130 -3.09 -0.34 4.44
CA MET A 130 -3.77 0.94 4.52
C MET A 130 -3.46 1.83 3.32
N PHE A 131 -2.20 1.81 2.87
CA PHE A 131 -1.73 2.51 1.69
C PHE A 131 -2.52 2.10 0.44
N GLU A 132 -2.67 0.80 0.19
CA GLU A 132 -3.44 0.30 -0.95
C GLU A 132 -4.94 0.63 -0.84
N LYS A 133 -5.52 0.64 0.37
CA LYS A 133 -6.90 1.08 0.58
C LYS A 133 -7.10 2.56 0.25
N ASP A 134 -6.22 3.42 0.76
CA ASP A 134 -6.27 4.86 0.51
C ASP A 134 -6.05 5.15 -0.97
N ARG A 135 -5.05 4.50 -1.59
CA ARG A 135 -4.83 4.56 -3.04
C ARG A 135 -6.07 4.16 -3.83
N ALA A 136 -6.65 2.99 -3.55
CA ALA A 136 -7.82 2.49 -4.27
C ALA A 136 -9.03 3.42 -4.11
N ARG A 137 -9.21 4.03 -2.92
CA ARG A 137 -10.25 5.03 -2.68
C ARG A 137 -10.05 6.26 -3.57
N ILE A 138 -8.83 6.80 -3.63
CA ILE A 138 -8.50 7.98 -4.45
C ILE A 138 -8.66 7.66 -5.94
N ASP A 139 -8.16 6.50 -6.39
CA ASP A 139 -8.29 6.05 -7.78
C ASP A 139 -9.77 5.91 -8.19
N ALA A 140 -10.61 5.35 -7.32
CA ALA A 140 -12.05 5.26 -7.55
C ALA A 140 -12.70 6.65 -7.63
N ALA A 141 -12.41 7.54 -6.68
CA ALA A 141 -12.96 8.89 -6.70
C ALA A 141 -12.54 9.69 -7.94
N VAL A 142 -11.29 9.56 -8.39
CA VAL A 142 -10.81 10.17 -9.64
C VAL A 142 -11.54 9.62 -10.88
N ALA A 143 -11.94 8.34 -10.85
CA ALA A 143 -12.75 7.75 -11.90
C ALA A 143 -14.21 8.22 -11.85
N ASP A 144 -14.78 8.35 -10.65
CA ASP A 144 -16.16 8.78 -10.42
C ASP A 144 -16.38 10.23 -10.88
N GLU A 145 -15.44 11.14 -10.58
CA GLU A 145 -15.51 12.54 -11.03
C GLU A 145 -15.63 12.68 -12.56
N ARG A 146 -15.02 11.75 -13.31
CA ARG A 146 -15.16 11.73 -14.77
C ARG A 146 -16.60 11.44 -15.20
N THR A 147 -17.28 10.55 -14.48
CA THR A 147 -18.69 10.22 -14.75
C THR A 147 -19.62 11.33 -14.29
N ALA A 148 -19.32 11.93 -13.13
CA ALA A 148 -20.15 12.95 -12.51
C ALA A 148 -20.09 14.30 -13.25
N HIS A 149 -18.94 14.68 -13.80
CA HIS A 149 -18.84 15.84 -14.71
C HIS A 149 -19.72 15.68 -15.95
N ASN A 150 -19.78 14.47 -16.52
CA ASN A 150 -20.68 14.20 -17.66
C ASN A 150 -22.17 14.22 -17.26
N GLY A 151 -22.46 14.01 -15.97
CA GLY A 151 -23.80 14.06 -15.38
C GLY A 151 -24.30 15.46 -15.01
N GLY A 152 -23.50 16.51 -15.25
CA GLY A 152 -23.94 17.91 -15.09
C GLY A 152 -23.72 18.53 -13.71
N LEU A 153 -22.77 18.02 -12.92
CA LEU A 153 -22.33 18.70 -11.68
C LEU A 153 -21.91 20.15 -11.94
N GLY A 154 -22.21 21.03 -11.00
CA GLY A 154 -21.78 22.42 -11.04
C GLY A 154 -20.26 22.54 -10.93
N VAL A 155 -19.68 23.54 -11.62
CA VAL A 155 -18.22 23.78 -11.64
C VAL A 155 -17.65 24.03 -10.24
N ASN A 156 -18.43 24.62 -9.33
CA ASN A 156 -18.00 24.87 -7.95
C ASN A 156 -17.93 23.58 -7.13
N ASP A 157 -18.96 22.74 -7.20
CA ASP A 157 -19.01 21.46 -6.49
C ASP A 157 -17.84 20.57 -6.95
N LEU A 158 -17.60 20.53 -8.26
CA LEU A 158 -16.47 19.81 -8.85
C LEU A 158 -15.10 20.33 -8.36
N LYS A 159 -14.97 21.65 -8.19
CA LYS A 159 -13.76 22.27 -7.65
C LYS A 159 -13.52 21.80 -6.21
N GLU A 160 -14.56 21.81 -5.38
CA GLU A 160 -14.48 21.38 -3.99
C GLU A 160 -14.07 19.91 -3.89
N VAL A 161 -14.65 19.03 -4.71
CA VAL A 161 -14.26 17.61 -4.70
C VAL A 161 -12.82 17.39 -5.18
N LEU A 162 -12.37 18.12 -6.19
CA LEU A 162 -10.97 18.02 -6.63
C LEU A 162 -9.98 18.57 -5.59
N GLU A 163 -10.36 19.62 -4.85
CA GLU A 163 -9.57 20.16 -3.74
C GLU A 163 -9.49 19.18 -2.56
N THR A 164 -10.59 18.50 -2.22
CA THR A 164 -10.57 17.46 -1.18
C THR A 164 -9.71 16.27 -1.60
N LEU A 165 -9.81 15.82 -2.86
CA LEU A 165 -8.93 14.77 -3.39
C LEU A 165 -7.47 15.16 -3.35
N GLN A 166 -7.14 16.41 -3.69
CA GLN A 166 -5.77 16.92 -3.58
C GLN A 166 -5.28 16.89 -2.12
N ALA A 167 -6.14 17.27 -1.16
CA ALA A 167 -5.81 17.18 0.26
C ALA A 167 -5.58 15.74 0.73
N GLU A 168 -6.40 14.77 0.27
CA GLU A 168 -6.22 13.35 0.58
C GLU A 168 -4.88 12.81 0.05
N VAL A 169 -4.47 13.19 -1.17
CA VAL A 169 -3.18 12.79 -1.73
C VAL A 169 -2.01 13.36 -0.91
N LEU A 170 -2.11 14.61 -0.44
CA LEU A 170 -1.10 15.21 0.44
C LEU A 170 -1.04 14.51 1.81
N GLN A 171 -2.18 14.08 2.34
CA GLN A 171 -2.22 13.27 3.56
C GLN A 171 -1.55 11.91 3.34
N LEU A 172 -1.81 11.25 2.21
CA LEU A 172 -1.16 9.99 1.85
C LEU A 172 0.36 10.17 1.73
N GLU A 173 0.82 11.22 1.06
CA GLU A 173 2.24 11.59 0.95
C GLU A 173 2.89 11.77 2.33
N ARG A 174 2.23 12.47 3.24
CA ARG A 174 2.68 12.62 4.62
C ARG A 174 2.81 11.29 5.34
N ARG A 175 1.84 10.37 5.20
CA ARG A 175 1.90 9.03 5.81
C ARG A 175 3.08 8.23 5.26
N VAL A 176 3.36 8.31 3.97
CA VAL A 176 4.53 7.67 3.34
C VAL A 176 5.83 8.25 3.91
N ALA A 177 5.92 9.57 4.06
CA ALA A 177 7.09 10.23 4.65
C ALA A 177 7.32 9.81 6.11
N GLU A 178 6.26 9.76 6.92
CA GLU A 178 6.33 9.31 8.32
C GLU A 178 6.76 7.83 8.43
N ALA A 179 6.28 6.97 7.53
CA ALA A 179 6.62 5.53 7.52
C ALA A 179 7.96 5.21 6.86
N SER A 180 8.57 6.14 6.11
CA SER A 180 9.77 5.90 5.29
C SER A 180 10.97 5.36 6.07
N TYR A 181 11.08 5.71 7.36
CA TYR A 181 12.14 5.22 8.26
C TYR A 181 12.00 3.73 8.61
N PHE A 182 10.79 3.19 8.57
CA PHE A 182 10.48 1.80 8.94
C PHE A 182 10.30 0.88 7.72
N LEU A 183 10.17 1.46 6.52
CA LEU A 183 9.98 0.71 5.30
C LEU A 183 11.30 0.19 4.71
N PRO A 184 11.31 -1.03 4.15
CA PRO A 184 12.37 -1.46 3.26
C PRO A 184 12.57 -0.44 2.12
N PRO A 185 13.82 -0.22 1.64
CA PRO A 185 14.11 0.77 0.61
C PRO A 185 13.31 0.58 -0.68
N TYR A 186 12.96 -0.66 -1.02
CA TYR A 186 12.12 -0.97 -2.18
C TYR A 186 10.69 -0.45 -1.98
N ASP A 187 10.07 -0.77 -0.85
CA ASP A 187 8.69 -0.38 -0.54
C ASP A 187 8.54 1.13 -0.42
N SER A 188 9.50 1.80 0.23
CA SER A 188 9.52 3.26 0.33
C SER A 188 9.50 3.93 -1.05
N ARG A 189 10.35 3.49 -1.98
CA ARG A 189 10.40 4.02 -3.37
C ARG A 189 9.14 3.71 -4.15
N ALA A 190 8.59 2.51 -3.98
CA ALA A 190 7.35 2.11 -4.65
C ALA A 190 6.18 3.00 -4.19
N SER A 191 6.02 3.20 -2.88
CA SER A 191 4.96 4.06 -2.33
C SER A 191 5.11 5.52 -2.78
N THR A 192 6.32 6.08 -2.77
CA THR A 192 6.54 7.46 -3.26
C THR A 192 6.21 7.60 -4.75
N ALA A 193 6.64 6.65 -5.59
CA ALA A 193 6.34 6.67 -7.01
C ALA A 193 4.82 6.60 -7.28
N THR A 194 4.09 5.76 -6.55
CA THR A 194 2.63 5.69 -6.69
C THR A 194 1.94 6.99 -6.26
N VAL A 195 2.42 7.67 -5.21
CA VAL A 195 1.89 8.99 -4.80
C VAL A 195 2.13 10.04 -5.89
N GLU A 196 3.30 10.06 -6.53
CA GLU A 196 3.59 10.96 -7.65
C GLU A 196 2.63 10.74 -8.84
N VAL A 197 2.33 9.47 -9.15
CA VAL A 197 1.34 9.12 -10.18
C VAL A 197 -0.03 9.67 -9.81
N LEU A 198 -0.51 9.48 -8.58
CA LEU A 198 -1.79 10.03 -8.11
C LEU A 198 -1.81 11.57 -8.18
N LYS A 199 -0.74 12.25 -7.76
CA LYS A 199 -0.61 13.71 -7.86
C LYS A 199 -0.75 14.18 -9.30
N SER A 200 -0.09 13.50 -10.24
CA SER A 200 -0.18 13.83 -11.66
C SER A 200 -1.58 13.56 -12.23
N ALA A 201 -2.24 12.50 -11.80
CA ALA A 201 -3.59 12.16 -12.23
C ALA A 201 -4.62 13.20 -11.78
N VAL A 202 -4.59 13.61 -10.51
CA VAL A 202 -5.46 14.67 -9.98
C VAL A 202 -5.18 15.99 -10.69
N ALA A 203 -3.91 16.37 -10.86
CA ALA A 203 -3.54 17.60 -11.59
C ALA A 203 -4.04 17.59 -13.04
N ALA A 204 -3.94 16.45 -13.73
CA ALA A 204 -4.48 16.29 -15.08
C ALA A 204 -6.00 16.46 -15.12
N ARG A 205 -6.73 15.96 -14.11
CA ARG A 205 -8.18 16.17 -14.00
C ARG A 205 -8.54 17.62 -13.75
N VAL A 206 -7.85 18.29 -12.83
CA VAL A 206 -8.03 19.73 -12.60
C VAL A 206 -7.83 20.52 -13.90
N ALA A 207 -6.79 20.22 -14.66
CA ALA A 207 -6.53 20.90 -15.93
C ALA A 207 -7.60 20.63 -17.01
N GLN A 208 -8.19 19.44 -17.03
CA GLN A 208 -9.24 19.05 -17.98
C GLN A 208 -10.59 19.68 -17.65
N LEU A 209 -10.99 19.61 -16.38
CA LEU A 209 -12.34 19.96 -15.92
C LEU A 209 -12.46 21.43 -15.52
N LEU A 210 -11.38 22.03 -15.01
CA LEU A 210 -11.30 23.45 -14.69
C LEU A 210 -10.28 24.09 -15.63
N PRO A 211 -10.64 24.30 -16.91
CA PRO A 211 -9.77 24.99 -17.83
C PRO A 211 -9.47 26.37 -17.24
N ARG A 212 -8.19 26.56 -16.86
CA ARG A 212 -7.72 27.85 -16.35
C ARG A 212 -8.13 28.88 -17.38
N LYS A 213 -8.87 29.92 -16.96
CA LYS A 213 -9.22 31.04 -17.82
C LYS A 213 -7.94 31.47 -18.53
N LYS A 214 -7.82 31.11 -19.80
CA LYS A 214 -6.69 31.55 -20.62
C LYS A 214 -6.81 33.06 -20.58
N PHE A 215 -5.75 33.72 -20.15
CA PHE A 215 -5.66 35.17 -20.08
C PHE A 215 -6.21 35.73 -21.39
N SER A 216 -7.46 36.15 -21.36
CA SER A 216 -8.07 36.87 -22.46
C SER A 216 -7.49 38.25 -22.30
N PHE A 217 -6.40 38.51 -23.03
CA PHE A 217 -6.00 39.88 -23.32
C PHE A 217 -7.13 40.46 -24.15
N SER A 218 -8.16 40.94 -23.46
CA SER A 218 -9.10 41.92 -23.96
C SER A 218 -8.25 43.05 -24.51
N LYS A 219 -8.03 43.05 -25.83
CA LYS A 219 -7.43 44.18 -26.53
C LYS A 219 -8.38 45.34 -26.24
N LYS A 220 -7.94 46.25 -25.36
CA LYS A 220 -8.58 47.53 -25.15
C LYS A 220 -8.73 48.17 -26.52
N LYS A 221 -9.95 48.17 -27.08
CA LYS A 221 -10.24 48.91 -28.30
C LYS A 221 -9.81 50.33 -28.01
N ARG A 222 -8.77 50.79 -28.71
CA ARG A 222 -8.43 52.21 -28.77
C ARG A 222 -9.68 52.85 -29.37
N ILE A 223 -10.54 53.43 -28.52
CA ILE A 223 -11.54 54.37 -28.98
C ILE A 223 -10.69 55.53 -29.51
N VAL A 224 -10.48 55.53 -30.82
CA VAL A 224 -9.94 56.67 -31.53
C VAL A 224 -11.13 57.64 -31.61
N PRO A 225 -11.16 58.74 -30.84
CA PRO A 225 -12.04 59.83 -31.21
C PRO A 225 -11.62 60.28 -32.60
N ALA A 226 -12.57 60.23 -33.54
CA ALA A 226 -12.38 60.75 -34.88
C ALA A 226 -11.96 62.22 -34.81
N ALA A 227 -10.74 62.49 -35.26
CA ALA A 227 -10.28 63.81 -35.67
C ALA A 227 -9.06 63.60 -36.58
N ASP A 228 -9.38 63.55 -37.88
CA ASP A 228 -8.72 64.19 -39.02
C ASP A 228 -7.18 64.33 -39.04
N ASP A 229 -6.63 63.80 -40.14
CA ASP A 229 -5.50 64.28 -40.95
C ASP A 229 -4.21 64.73 -40.24
N LEU A 230 -3.14 63.95 -40.47
CA LEU A 230 -1.94 64.42 -41.18
C LEU A 230 -1.00 63.24 -41.48
N ALA A 231 -0.65 63.15 -42.76
CA ALA A 231 0.31 62.21 -43.31
C ALA A 231 1.76 62.53 -42.92
N ALA A 232 2.59 61.48 -42.92
CA ALA A 232 3.96 61.41 -43.45
C ALA A 232 5.06 60.93 -42.48
N ALA A 233 5.87 60.01 -43.04
CA ALA A 233 7.20 59.52 -42.65
C ALA A 233 7.26 58.50 -41.48
N SER A 234 7.96 57.38 -41.55
CA SER A 234 8.92 56.84 -42.52
C SER A 234 9.10 55.34 -42.31
N THR A 235 9.24 54.62 -43.41
CA THR A 235 9.88 53.32 -43.59
C THR A 235 11.35 53.31 -43.11
N THR A 236 11.80 52.21 -42.49
CA THR A 236 13.09 51.54 -42.79
C THR A 236 13.11 50.15 -42.14
N ALA A 237 13.45 49.17 -42.98
CA ALA A 237 13.81 47.80 -42.64
C ALA A 237 15.21 47.73 -42.01
N GLU A 238 15.50 46.62 -41.30
CA GLU A 238 16.72 45.75 -41.27
C GLU A 238 16.57 44.87 -40.01
N GLU A 239 16.36 43.54 -40.10
CA GLU A 239 17.30 42.44 -40.39
C GLU A 239 18.11 41.96 -39.16
N GLU A 240 17.96 40.66 -38.87
CA GLU A 240 18.78 39.70 -38.09
C GLU A 240 19.06 39.91 -36.57
N ASP A 241 18.73 38.91 -35.75
CA ASP A 241 19.74 37.94 -35.26
C ASP A 241 19.11 36.84 -34.38
N VAL A 242 19.60 35.62 -34.58
CA VAL A 242 19.18 34.33 -34.04
C VAL A 242 19.88 34.08 -32.70
N GLY A 243 19.12 33.77 -31.64
CA GLY A 243 19.65 33.44 -30.32
C GLY A 243 19.06 32.17 -29.72
N THR A 244 19.37 31.00 -30.29
CA THR A 244 19.17 29.70 -29.64
C THR A 244 20.23 29.48 -28.56
N GLY A 245 19.83 29.58 -27.28
CA GLY A 245 20.67 29.24 -26.13
C GLY A 245 20.22 27.93 -25.49
N THR A 246 20.83 26.83 -25.92
CA THR A 246 20.76 25.52 -25.25
C THR A 246 21.85 25.49 -24.17
N GLY A 247 21.46 25.41 -22.90
CA GLY A 247 22.36 25.33 -21.75
C GLY A 247 22.24 23.95 -21.08
N VAL A 248 23.40 23.29 -21.00
CA VAL A 248 23.71 21.93 -20.51
C VAL A 248 23.31 21.70 -19.05
#